data_AF-A0ABD0C3H3-F1
#
_entry.id   AF-A0ABD0C3H3-F1
#
_cell.length_a   1.000
_cell.length_b   1.000
_cell.length_c   1.000
_cell.angle_alpha   90.00
_cell.angle_beta   90.00
_cell.angle_gamma   90.00
#
_symmetry.space_group_name_H-M   'P 1'
#
loop_
_entity.id
_entity.type
_entity.pdbx_description
1 polymer ?
#
loop_
_entity_poly.entity_id
_entity_poly.type
_entity_poly.pdbx_seq_one_letter_code
_entity_poly.pdbx_strand_id
1 'polypeptide(L)' 'MNDEIKLHQALYEMNRIAEQLFVSYGLLSKIIEDVPEDDPSDPMSTKKMLQHLTNELADYSTDLTDNAKSIKEQ' A
#
# COMPACT_ATOMS: atom_id res chain seq x y z
N MET A 1 2.07 11.97 -29.40
CA MET A 1 2.81 11.57 -28.18
C MET A 1 3.14 10.09 -28.33
N ASN A 2 4.44 9.74 -28.36
CA ASN A 2 4.93 8.36 -28.60
C ASN A 2 4.43 7.41 -27.49
N ASP A 3 4.03 6.20 -27.84
CA ASP A 3 3.46 5.23 -26.89
C ASP A 3 4.49 4.76 -25.86
N GLU A 4 5.77 4.71 -26.24
CA GLU A 4 6.89 4.46 -25.34
C GLU A 4 7.01 5.52 -24.22
N ILE A 5 6.80 6.79 -24.57
CA ILE A 5 6.82 7.89 -23.59
C ILE A 5 5.66 7.75 -22.60
N LYS A 6 4.47 7.38 -23.08
CA LYS A 6 3.30 7.12 -22.22
C LYS A 6 3.56 5.95 -21.28
N LEU A 7 4.18 4.87 -21.78
CA LEU A 7 4.52 3.71 -20.98
C LEU A 7 5.48 4.06 -19.85
N HIS A 8 6.56 4.78 -20.15
CA HIS A 8 7.51 5.23 -19.12
C HIS A 8 6.86 6.13 -18.07
N GLN A 9 5.96 7.03 -18.47
CA GLN A 9 5.19 7.86 -17.53
C GLN A 9 4.28 7.02 -16.64
N ALA A 10 3.57 6.05 -17.20
CA ALA A 10 2.70 5.16 -16.42
C ALA A 10 3.50 4.34 -15.41
N LEU A 11 4.64 3.77 -15.82
CA LEU A 11 5.53 3.01 -14.92
C LEU A 11 6.12 3.89 -13.81
N TYR A 12 6.46 5.14 -14.13
CA TYR A 12 6.92 6.10 -13.12
C TYR A 12 5.83 6.38 -12.09
N GLU A 13 4.60 6.68 -12.54
CA GLU A 13 3.48 6.97 -11.62
C GLU A 13 3.10 5.76 -10.77
N MET A 14 3.14 4.54 -11.32
CA MET A 14 2.89 3.31 -10.53
C MET A 14 3.87 3.18 -9.37
N ASN A 15 5.17 3.33 -9.63
CA ASN A 15 6.19 3.26 -8.59
C ASN A 15 6.06 4.41 -7.58
N ARG A 16 5.78 5.63 -8.06
CA ARG A 16 5.56 6.80 -7.19
C ARG A 16 4.37 6.60 -6.24
N ILE A 17 3.27 6.06 -6.74
CA ILE A 17 2.08 5.75 -5.93
C ILE A 17 2.39 4.64 -4.92
N ALA A 18 3.10 3.59 -5.34
CA ALA A 18 3.52 2.51 -4.46
C ALA A 18 4.35 3.03 -3.27
N GLU A 19 5.34 3.88 -3.52
CA GLU A 19 6.15 4.50 -2.46
C GLU A 19 5.29 5.32 -1.48
N GLN A 20 4.34 6.10 -2.00
CA GLN A 20 3.43 6.89 -1.17
C GLN A 20 2.54 6.00 -0.30
N LEU A 21 1.99 4.91 -0.86
CA LEU A 21 1.20 3.94 -0.10
C LEU A 21 2.02 3.27 1.01
N PHE A 22 3.28 2.91 0.75
CA PHE A 22 4.16 2.31 1.76
C PHE A 22 4.47 3.28 2.91
N VAL A 23 4.70 4.56 2.60
CA VAL A 23 4.87 5.60 3.63
C VAL A 23 3.58 5.78 4.44
N SER A 24 2.42 5.85 3.79
CA SER A 24 1.12 5.94 4.46
C SER A 24 0.85 4.73 5.36
N TYR A 25 1.16 3.52 4.90
CA TYR A 25 1.14 2.30 5.71
C TYR A 25 1.95 2.46 6.99
N GLY A 26 3.22 2.89 6.89
CA GLY A 26 4.09 3.07 8.04
C GLY A 26 3.59 4.12 9.04
N LEU A 27 2.94 5.19 8.56
CA LEU A 27 2.34 6.22 9.41
C LEU A 27 1.06 5.72 10.10
N LEU A 28 0.17 5.05 9.37
CA LEU A 28 -1.06 4.49 9.89
C LEU A 28 -0.79 3.41 10.93
N SER A 29 0.15 2.51 10.68
CA SER A 29 0.53 1.45 11.63
C SER A 29 0.94 2.03 12.99
N LYS A 30 1.71 3.13 13.01
CA LYS A 30 2.07 3.83 14.25
C LYS A 30 0.87 4.44 14.96
N ILE A 31 -0.03 5.08 14.23
CA ILE A 31 -1.25 5.67 14.82
C ILE A 31 -2.15 4.57 15.41
N ILE A 32 -2.21 3.40 14.77
CA ILE A 32 -3.05 2.28 15.20
C ILE A 32 -2.51 1.60 16.45
N GLU A 33 -1.21 1.65 16.71
CA GLU A 33 -0.63 1.15 17.96
C GLU A 33 -1.26 1.81 19.19
N ASP A 34 -1.58 3.10 19.09
CA ASP A 34 -2.21 3.89 20.16
C ASP A 34 -3.73 3.68 20.29
N VAL A 35 -4.36 2.97 19.33
CA VAL A 35 -5.80 2.65 19.43
C VAL A 35 -6.01 1.64 20.55
N PRO A 36 -6.90 1.93 21.53
CA PRO A 36 -7.20 1.01 22.61
C PRO A 36 -7.85 -0.26 22.08
N GLU A 37 -7.46 -1.39 22.64
CA GLU A 37 -8.11 -2.67 22.40
C GLU A 37 -9.09 -2.91 23.56
N ASP A 38 -10.38 -2.75 23.30
CA ASP A 38 -11.42 -2.90 24.33
C ASP A 38 -11.52 -4.37 24.80
N ASP A 39 -11.54 -5.33 23.86
CA ASP A 39 -11.54 -6.77 24.13
C ASP A 39 -10.52 -7.49 23.22
N PRO A 40 -9.38 -7.95 23.74
CA PRO A 40 -8.37 -8.67 22.96
C PRO A 40 -8.88 -9.97 22.32
N SER A 41 -9.96 -10.55 22.86
CA SER A 41 -10.58 -11.77 22.34
C SER A 41 -11.57 -11.51 21.21
N ASP A 42 -12.02 -10.25 21.02
CA ASP A 42 -12.87 -9.87 19.91
C ASP A 42 -12.08 -9.99 18.60
N PRO A 43 -12.43 -10.93 17.69
CA PRO A 43 -11.72 -11.09 16.44
C PRO A 43 -11.85 -9.86 15.51
N MET A 44 -12.80 -8.96 15.76
CA MET A 44 -13.14 -7.84 14.88
C MET A 44 -13.18 -6.49 15.62
N SER A 45 -12.25 -6.28 16.55
CA SER A 45 -12.09 -4.98 17.19
C SER A 45 -11.71 -3.88 16.19
N THR A 46 -11.99 -2.62 16.55
CA THR A 46 -11.62 -1.46 15.74
C THR A 46 -10.13 -1.44 15.41
N LYS A 47 -9.26 -1.78 16.38
CA LYS A 47 -7.81 -1.84 16.16
C LYS A 47 -7.45 -2.90 15.12
N LYS A 48 -7.99 -4.13 15.24
CA LYS A 48 -7.73 -5.22 14.28
C LYS A 48 -8.25 -4.90 12.88
N MET A 49 -9.43 -4.28 12.77
CA MET A 49 -9.95 -3.80 11.49
C MET A 49 -9.04 -2.75 10.85
N LEU A 50 -8.56 -1.77 11.63
CA LEU A 50 -7.65 -0.75 11.14
C LEU A 50 -6.29 -1.35 10.73
N GLN A 51 -5.76 -2.30 11.50
CA GLN A 51 -4.54 -3.04 11.15
C GLN A 51 -4.71 -3.78 9.83
N HIS A 52 -5.84 -4.49 9.65
CA HIS A 52 -6.13 -5.21 8.42
C HIS A 52 -6.18 -4.28 7.20
N LEU A 53 -6.97 -3.21 7.25
CA LEU A 53 -7.05 -2.22 6.17
C LEU A 53 -5.70 -1.56 5.88
N THR A 54 -4.90 -1.33 6.92
CA THR A 54 -3.56 -0.76 6.76
C THR A 54 -2.62 -1.75 6.08
N ASN A 55 -2.68 -3.03 6.42
CA ASN A 55 -1.90 -4.07 5.73
C ASN A 55 -2.28 -4.19 4.25
N GLU A 56 -3.56 -4.06 3.88
CA GLU A 56 -3.98 -4.04 2.48
C GLU A 56 -3.29 -2.90 1.69
N LEU A 57 -2.98 -1.76 2.31
CA LEU A 57 -2.22 -0.68 1.65
C LEU A 57 -0.78 -1.09 1.34
N ALA A 58 -0.15 -1.88 2.22
CA ALA A 58 1.17 -2.43 1.97
C ALA A 58 1.13 -3.45 0.81
N ASP A 59 0.14 -4.32 0.81
CA ASP A 59 -0.06 -5.31 -0.27
C ASP A 59 -0.26 -4.60 -1.62
N TYR A 60 -1.12 -3.58 -1.69
CA TYR A 60 -1.31 -2.80 -2.92
C TYR A 60 -0.04 -2.07 -3.37
N SER A 61 0.78 -1.58 -2.44
CA SER A 61 2.07 -0.96 -2.76
C SER A 61 3.02 -1.98 -3.41
N THR A 62 3.11 -3.18 -2.85
CA THR A 62 3.90 -4.28 -3.41
C THR A 62 3.40 -4.67 -4.79
N ASP A 63 2.09 -4.88 -4.96
CA ASP A 63 1.48 -5.25 -6.24
C ASP A 63 1.75 -4.23 -7.35
N LEU A 64 1.66 -2.92 -7.04
CA LEU A 64 1.96 -1.87 -8.01
C LEU A 64 3.44 -1.90 -8.45
N THR A 65 4.35 -2.13 -7.51
CA THR A 65 5.78 -2.21 -7.78
C THR A 65 6.12 -3.45 -8.63
N ASP A 66 5.56 -4.60 -8.26
CA ASP A 66 5.79 -5.86 -8.96
C ASP A 66 5.21 -5.84 -10.39
N ASN A 67 4.02 -5.27 -10.56
CA ASN A 67 3.42 -5.08 -11.88
C ASN A 67 4.25 -4.12 -12.74
N ALA A 68 4.73 -2.99 -12.18
CA ALA A 68 5.58 -2.05 -12.91
C ALA A 68 6.90 -2.71 -13.36
N LYS A 69 7.49 -3.57 -12.51
CA LYS A 69 8.68 -4.33 -12.84
C LYS A 69 8.39 -5.36 -13.94
N SER A 70 7.31 -6.13 -13.83
CA SER A 70 6.93 -7.13 -14.81
C SER A 70 6.71 -6.52 -16.20
N ILE A 71 6.03 -5.37 -16.29
CA ILE A 71 5.79 -4.67 -17.55
C ILE A 71 7.09 -4.15 -18.17
N LYS A 72 8.06 -3.70 -17.36
CA LYS A 72 9.37 -3.23 -17.84
C LYS A 72 10.25 -4.36 -18.37
N GLU A 73 10.05 -5.59 -17.90
CA GLU A 73 10.81 -6.78 -18.28
C GLU A 73 10.24 -7.51 -19.51
N GLN A 74 9.04 -7.13 -19.98
CA GLN A 74 8.42 -7.58 -21.24
C GLN A 74 8.96 -6.84 -22.46
#